data_AF-A0A948CE59-F1
#
_entry.id   AF-A0A948CE59-F1
#
_cell.length_a   1.000
_cell.length_b   1.000
_cell.length_c   1.000
_cell.angle_alpha   90.00
_cell.angle_beta   90.00
_cell.angle_gamma   90.00
#
_symmetry.space_group_name_H-M   'P 1'
#
loop_
_entity.id
_entity.type
_entity.pdbx_description
1 polymer ?
#
loop_
_entity_poly.entity_id
_entity_poly.type
_entity_poly.pdbx_seq_one_letter_code
_entity_poly.pdbx_strand_id
1 'polypeptide(L)'
;MDLDAFRWLLTDDGAALLARATDLAGGPELAIQAELRRTASPERVAAALTQVELRARGAAKFGSDAARMFFTPDGLEQATRARVATHRAGRLQAFGTATLIDLGCGIGGDLLASARAGITCAGVDLDPVRVAVAEANLAALELHVHQWQVDPDGTPR
;
A
#
# COMPACT_ATOMS: atom_id res chain seq x y z
N MET A 1 5.25 1.13 11.20
CA MET A 1 5.21 2.55 10.80
C MET A 1 3.89 3.10 11.29
N ASP A 2 3.89 4.23 11.97
CA ASP A 2 2.63 4.89 12.35
C ASP A 2 2.03 5.67 11.16
N LEU A 3 0.84 6.21 11.36
CA LEU A 3 0.08 6.90 10.32
C LEU A 3 0.76 8.19 9.86
N ASP A 4 1.41 8.92 10.76
CA ASP A 4 2.04 10.21 10.44
C ASP A 4 3.30 10.00 9.60
N ALA A 5 4.13 9.01 9.97
CA ALA A 5 5.28 8.61 9.18
C ALA A 5 4.85 8.10 7.79
N PHE A 6 3.75 7.35 7.71
CA PHE A 6 3.23 6.89 6.42
C PHE A 6 2.71 8.04 5.55
N ARG A 7 1.89 8.94 6.11
CA ARG A 7 1.39 10.12 5.40
C ARG A 7 2.53 11.02 4.94
N TRP A 8 3.58 11.16 5.74
CA TRP A 8 4.76 11.90 5.33
C TRP A 8 5.43 11.31 4.09
N LEU A 9 5.50 9.97 3.94
CA LEU A 9 6.04 9.34 2.72
C LEU A 9 5.26 9.71 1.45
N LEU A 10 3.99 10.11 1.57
CA LEU A 10 3.15 10.53 0.45
C LEU A 10 3.35 12.01 0.05
N THR A 11 4.14 12.77 0.80
CA THR A 11 4.52 14.15 0.45
C THR A 11 5.60 14.16 -0.65
N ASP A 12 5.81 15.30 -1.30
CA ASP A 12 6.88 15.45 -2.30
C ASP A 12 8.27 15.12 -1.73
N ASP A 13 8.57 15.58 -0.51
CA ASP A 13 9.83 15.27 0.19
C ASP A 13 9.96 13.78 0.51
N GLY A 14 8.86 13.15 0.94
CA GLY A 14 8.80 11.73 1.25
C GLY A 14 8.99 10.87 0.00
N ALA A 15 8.32 11.22 -1.09
CA ALA A 15 8.44 10.57 -2.39
C ALA A 15 9.86 10.71 -2.95
N ALA A 16 10.46 11.90 -2.85
CA ALA A 16 11.84 12.15 -3.26
C ALA A 16 12.85 11.31 -2.45
N LEU A 17 12.67 11.24 -1.12
CA LEU A 17 13.51 10.41 -0.26
C LEU A 17 13.38 8.92 -0.60
N LEU A 18 12.15 8.43 -0.82
CA LEU A 18 11.89 7.04 -1.18
C LEU A 18 12.47 6.68 -2.56
N ALA A 19 12.36 7.58 -3.53
CA ALA A 19 12.99 7.43 -4.84
C ALA A 19 14.52 7.33 -4.68
N ARG A 20 15.13 8.25 -3.92
CA ARG A 20 16.57 8.23 -3.67
C ARG A 20 17.03 6.97 -2.94
N ALA A 21 16.26 6.50 -1.95
CA ALA A 21 16.53 5.25 -1.25
C ALA A 21 16.45 4.04 -2.19
N THR A 22 15.52 4.05 -3.14
CA THR A 22 15.37 3.00 -4.17
C THR A 22 16.58 2.99 -5.10
N ASP A 23 17.07 4.14 -5.55
CA ASP A 23 18.24 4.24 -6.43
C ASP A 23 19.54 3.73 -5.77
N LEU A 24 19.63 3.90 -4.46
CA LEU A 24 20.77 3.48 -3.66
C LEU A 24 20.71 2.01 -3.22
N ALA A 25 19.58 1.34 -3.46
CA ALA A 25 19.34 -0.02 -3.01
C ALA A 25 20.43 -0.98 -3.54
N GLY A 26 20.90 -1.88 -2.67
CA GLY A 26 22.00 -2.81 -2.99
C GLY A 26 23.41 -2.27 -2.75
N GLY A 27 23.55 -0.99 -2.40
CA GLY A 27 24.81 -0.42 -1.91
C GLY A 27 25.12 -0.77 -0.44
N PRO A 28 26.28 -0.33 0.09
CA PRO A 28 26.65 -0.55 1.50
C PRO A 28 25.69 0.20 2.45
N GLU A 29 25.05 -0.52 3.36
CA GLU A 29 23.96 0.01 4.21
C GLU A 29 24.35 1.30 4.95
N LEU A 30 25.54 1.33 5.58
CA LEU A 30 26.02 2.51 6.30
C LEU A 30 26.17 3.74 5.41
N ALA A 31 26.60 3.56 4.15
CA ALA A 31 26.75 4.65 3.20
C ALA A 31 25.37 5.18 2.75
N ILE A 32 24.41 4.28 2.51
CA ILE A 32 23.03 4.64 2.17
C ILE A 32 22.40 5.45 3.32
N GLN A 33 22.51 4.97 4.56
CA GLN A 33 21.97 5.68 5.71
C GLN A 33 22.62 7.06 5.88
N ALA A 34 23.94 7.17 5.74
CA ALA A 34 24.65 8.44 5.84
C ALA A 34 24.24 9.45 4.75
N GLU A 35 24.01 8.99 3.53
CA GLU A 35 23.52 9.80 2.41
C GLU A 35 22.12 10.35 2.70
N LEU A 36 21.17 9.48 3.03
CA LEU A 36 19.77 9.85 3.20
C LEU A 36 19.54 10.74 4.44
N ARG A 37 20.34 10.57 5.50
CA ARG A 37 20.25 11.40 6.71
C ARG A 37 20.67 12.85 6.52
N ARG A 38 21.23 13.24 5.36
CA ARG A 38 21.51 14.65 5.06
C ARG A 38 20.25 15.46 4.78
N THR A 39 19.19 14.81 4.34
CA THR A 39 17.96 15.47 3.87
C THR A 39 16.71 15.07 4.66
N ALA A 40 16.82 14.11 5.58
CA ALA A 40 15.69 13.61 6.35
C ALA A 40 16.10 13.11 7.75
N SER A 41 15.12 13.07 8.66
CA SER A 41 15.32 12.53 10.02
C SER A 41 15.56 11.01 10.00
N PRO A 42 16.18 10.44 11.05
CA PRO A 42 16.41 9.00 11.15
C PRO A 42 15.14 8.17 10.95
N GLU A 43 14.00 8.62 11.49
CA GLU A 43 12.71 7.94 11.41
C GLU A 43 12.19 7.90 9.96
N ARG A 44 12.32 9.01 9.24
CA ARG A 44 11.93 9.13 7.82
C ARG A 44 12.81 8.28 6.91
N VAL A 45 14.12 8.26 7.18
CA VAL A 45 15.07 7.38 6.48
C VAL A 45 14.73 5.91 6.71
N ALA A 46 14.46 5.53 7.96
CA ALA A 46 14.05 4.16 8.30
C ALA A 46 12.74 3.78 7.59
N ALA A 47 11.76 4.69 7.56
CA ALA A 47 10.49 4.48 6.86
C ALA A 47 10.69 4.23 5.35
N ALA A 48 11.52 5.05 4.69
CA ALA A 48 11.82 4.90 3.27
C ALA A 48 12.58 3.59 2.96
N LEU A 49 13.62 3.26 3.73
CA LEU A 49 14.37 2.01 3.55
C LEU A 49 13.50 0.77 3.79
N THR A 50 12.59 0.84 4.79
CA THR A 50 11.61 -0.22 5.02
C THR A 50 10.70 -0.41 3.80
N GLN A 51 10.23 0.67 3.17
CA GLN A 51 9.46 0.53 1.93
C GLN A 51 10.27 -0.10 0.80
N VAL A 52 11.54 0.27 0.62
CA VAL A 52 12.41 -0.37 -0.40
C VAL A 52 12.47 -1.90 -0.20
N GLU A 53 12.70 -2.35 1.03
CA GLU A 53 12.73 -3.78 1.35
C GLU A 53 11.36 -4.45 1.10
N LEU A 54 10.27 -3.82 1.57
CA LEU A 54 8.93 -4.38 1.42
C LEU A 54 8.46 -4.41 -0.04
N ARG A 55 8.84 -3.44 -0.88
CA ARG A 55 8.57 -3.47 -2.32
C ARG A 55 9.27 -4.63 -3.01
N ALA A 56 10.53 -4.89 -2.64
CA ALA A 56 11.29 -6.03 -3.15
C ALA A 56 10.62 -7.37 -2.76
N ARG A 57 10.22 -7.52 -1.49
CA ARG A 57 9.45 -8.69 -1.02
C ARG A 57 8.07 -8.79 -1.68
N GLY A 58 7.42 -7.65 -1.89
CA GLY A 58 6.09 -7.51 -2.47
C GLY A 58 5.99 -8.01 -3.90
N ALA A 59 7.10 -7.99 -4.66
CA ALA A 59 7.15 -8.50 -6.02
C ALA A 59 6.67 -9.95 -6.14
N ALA A 60 6.88 -10.79 -5.13
CA ALA A 60 6.41 -12.18 -5.11
C ALA A 60 4.86 -12.30 -5.06
N LYS A 61 4.15 -11.28 -4.56
CA LYS A 61 2.68 -11.26 -4.45
C LYS A 61 2.01 -10.40 -5.51
N PHE A 62 2.65 -9.30 -5.89
CA PHE A 62 2.06 -8.23 -6.72
C PHE A 62 2.82 -7.99 -8.04
N GLY A 63 3.90 -8.72 -8.32
CA GLY A 63 4.67 -8.53 -9.53
C GLY A 63 5.25 -7.12 -9.64
N SER A 64 5.22 -6.54 -10.84
CA SER A 64 5.75 -5.21 -11.11
C SER A 64 5.03 -4.08 -10.37
N ASP A 65 3.76 -4.27 -10.00
CA ASP A 65 3.00 -3.28 -9.24
C ASP A 65 3.65 -2.98 -7.89
N ALA A 66 4.33 -3.97 -7.30
CA ALA A 66 4.98 -3.82 -6.00
C ALA A 66 5.96 -2.64 -5.96
N ALA A 67 6.60 -2.29 -7.07
CA ALA A 67 7.53 -1.16 -7.14
C ALA A 67 6.86 0.21 -6.92
N ARG A 68 5.55 0.31 -7.20
CA ARG A 68 4.75 1.54 -7.02
C ARG A 68 3.96 1.52 -5.71
N MET A 69 3.67 0.34 -5.19
CA MET A 69 2.87 0.14 -3.98
C MET A 69 3.62 0.50 -2.69
N PHE A 70 2.86 0.64 -1.62
CA PHE A 70 3.27 0.81 -0.24
C PHE A 70 2.79 -0.37 0.59
N PHE A 71 3.54 -0.66 1.66
CA PHE A 71 3.33 -1.84 2.48
C PHE A 71 3.58 -1.56 3.96
N THR A 72 2.85 -2.26 4.83
CA THR A 72 3.31 -2.57 6.18
C THR A 72 3.85 -4.00 6.20
N PRO A 73 4.76 -4.37 7.11
CA PRO A 73 5.30 -5.73 7.17
C PRO A 73 4.21 -6.81 7.32
N ASP A 74 3.31 -6.60 8.28
CA ASP A 74 2.16 -7.47 8.57
C ASP A 74 1.15 -7.48 7.40
N GLY A 75 0.87 -6.31 6.83
CA GLY A 75 -0.03 -6.16 5.68
C GLY A 75 0.50 -6.91 4.46
N LEU A 76 1.80 -6.82 4.19
CA LEU A 76 2.43 -7.58 3.11
C LEU A 76 2.38 -9.08 3.37
N GLU A 77 2.61 -9.53 4.61
CA GLU A 77 2.55 -10.94 4.99
C GLU A 77 1.15 -11.53 4.84
N GLN A 78 0.13 -10.77 5.23
CA GLN A 78 -1.28 -11.18 5.19
C GLN A 78 -1.94 -11.01 3.81
N ALA A 79 -1.40 -10.13 2.95
CA ALA A 79 -2.04 -9.81 1.68
C ALA A 79 -2.31 -11.02 0.78
N THR A 80 -3.51 -11.04 0.19
CA THR A 80 -3.88 -11.97 -0.88
C THR A 80 -2.93 -11.81 -2.07
N ARG A 81 -2.39 -12.91 -2.59
CA ARG A 81 -1.59 -12.89 -3.83
C ARG A 81 -2.43 -12.39 -4.99
N ALA A 82 -1.88 -11.56 -5.88
CA ALA A 82 -2.61 -10.95 -6.99
C ALA A 82 -3.40 -11.98 -7.81
N ARG A 83 -2.81 -13.13 -8.16
CA ARG A 83 -3.50 -14.20 -8.91
C ARG A 83 -4.79 -14.69 -8.25
N VAL A 84 -4.84 -14.76 -6.92
CA VAL A 84 -6.00 -15.22 -6.16
C VAL A 84 -7.06 -14.11 -6.11
N ALA A 85 -6.64 -12.88 -5.84
CA ALA A 85 -7.52 -11.72 -5.83
C ALA A 85 -8.17 -11.49 -7.21
N THR A 86 -7.38 -11.58 -8.30
CA THR A 86 -7.89 -11.50 -9.68
C THR A 86 -8.89 -12.60 -9.99
N HIS A 87 -8.64 -13.84 -9.55
CA HIS A 87 -9.60 -14.92 -9.73
C HIS A 87 -10.92 -14.65 -8.99
N ARG A 88 -10.86 -14.14 -7.74
CA ARG A 88 -12.06 -13.76 -6.97
C ARG A 88 -12.83 -12.64 -7.67
N ALA A 89 -12.15 -11.58 -8.10
CA ALA A 89 -12.76 -10.46 -8.81
C ALA A 89 -13.42 -10.90 -10.13
N GLY A 90 -12.78 -11.78 -10.90
CA GLY A 90 -13.36 -12.34 -12.12
C GLY A 90 -14.63 -13.16 -11.86
N ARG A 91 -14.71 -13.88 -10.74
CA ARG A 91 -15.95 -14.57 -10.33
C ARG A 91 -17.05 -13.58 -9.97
N LEU A 92 -16.75 -12.54 -9.20
CA LEU A 92 -17.72 -11.49 -8.86
C LEU A 92 -18.26 -10.80 -10.13
N GLN A 93 -17.37 -10.47 -11.07
CA GLN A 93 -17.76 -9.91 -12.37
C GLN A 93 -18.68 -10.87 -13.15
N ALA A 94 -18.36 -12.17 -13.19
CA ALA A 94 -19.19 -13.17 -13.86
C ALA A 94 -20.59 -13.34 -13.24
N PHE A 95 -20.76 -13.00 -11.96
CA PHE A 95 -22.06 -12.94 -11.28
C PHE A 95 -22.78 -11.58 -11.45
N GLY A 96 -22.21 -10.64 -12.21
CA GLY A 96 -22.78 -9.32 -12.43
C GLY A 96 -22.71 -8.42 -11.19
N THR A 97 -21.75 -8.65 -10.28
CA THR A 97 -21.54 -7.79 -9.12
C THR A 97 -21.17 -6.38 -9.56
N ALA A 98 -22.03 -5.40 -9.27
CA ALA A 98 -21.77 -3.99 -9.55
C ALA A 98 -20.98 -3.30 -8.43
N THR A 99 -21.23 -3.68 -7.17
CA THR A 99 -20.61 -3.07 -6.00
C THR A 99 -20.06 -4.11 -5.01
N LEU A 100 -18.98 -3.75 -4.31
CA LEU A 100 -18.32 -4.61 -3.32
C LEU A 100 -17.89 -3.80 -2.10
N ILE A 101 -18.13 -4.33 -0.90
CA ILE A 101 -17.51 -3.82 0.33
C ILE A 101 -16.54 -4.88 0.87
N ASP A 102 -15.27 -4.50 1.01
CA ASP A 102 -14.19 -5.33 1.56
C ASP A 102 -14.00 -4.99 3.05
N LEU A 103 -14.50 -5.87 3.92
CA LEU A 103 -14.42 -5.73 5.37
C LEU A 103 -13.12 -6.40 5.87
N GLY A 104 -12.18 -5.59 6.34
CA GLY A 104 -10.80 -6.02 6.61
C GLY A 104 -9.92 -5.93 5.36
N CYS A 105 -10.02 -4.80 4.63
CA CYS A 105 -9.38 -4.64 3.33
C CYS A 105 -7.84 -4.66 3.38
N GLY A 106 -7.24 -4.51 4.57
CA GLY A 106 -5.80 -4.50 4.76
C GLY A 106 -5.12 -3.45 3.89
N ILE A 107 -4.06 -3.85 3.18
CA ILE A 107 -3.34 -2.98 2.23
C ILE A 107 -4.00 -2.87 0.84
N GLY A 108 -5.23 -3.38 0.68
CA GLY A 108 -6.05 -3.23 -0.52
C GLY A 108 -5.86 -4.28 -1.61
N GLY A 109 -5.25 -5.44 -1.31
CA GLY A 109 -4.97 -6.46 -2.34
C GLY A 109 -6.19 -6.95 -3.13
N ASP A 110 -7.30 -7.25 -2.44
CA ASP A 110 -8.56 -7.65 -3.08
C ASP A 110 -9.31 -6.44 -3.70
N LEU A 111 -9.18 -5.23 -3.11
CA LEU A 111 -9.69 -3.98 -3.69
C LEU A 111 -9.07 -3.66 -5.05
N LEU A 112 -7.74 -3.76 -5.18
CA LEU A 112 -7.02 -3.50 -6.43
C LEU A 112 -7.54 -4.41 -7.55
N ALA A 113 -7.74 -5.70 -7.25
CA ALA A 113 -8.24 -6.67 -8.21
C ALA A 113 -9.70 -6.40 -8.59
N SER A 114 -10.53 -6.01 -7.62
CA SER A 114 -11.95 -5.69 -7.84
C SER A 114 -12.12 -4.42 -8.67
N ALA A 115 -11.36 -3.37 -8.37
CA ALA A 115 -11.34 -2.13 -9.14
C ALA A 115 -10.90 -2.38 -10.59
N ARG A 116 -9.86 -3.20 -10.80
CA ARG A 116 -9.42 -3.63 -12.14
C ARG A 116 -10.48 -4.41 -12.92
N ALA A 117 -11.34 -5.15 -12.22
CA ALA A 117 -12.46 -5.87 -12.82
C ALA A 117 -13.66 -4.95 -13.15
N GLY A 118 -13.56 -3.64 -12.86
CA GLY A 118 -14.63 -2.67 -13.09
C GLY A 118 -15.71 -2.67 -12.02
N ILE A 119 -15.45 -3.28 -10.85
CA ILE A 119 -16.39 -3.30 -9.73
C ILE A 119 -16.19 -2.03 -8.91
N THR A 120 -17.27 -1.28 -8.66
CA THR A 120 -17.25 -0.15 -7.75
C THR A 120 -17.10 -0.67 -6.32
N CYS A 121 -15.93 -0.54 -5.73
CA CYS A 121 -15.69 -1.09 -4.40
C CYS A 121 -15.44 -0.03 -3.32
N ALA A 122 -15.60 -0.47 -2.07
CA ALA A 122 -15.18 0.24 -0.88
C ALA A 122 -14.46 -0.68 0.10
N GLY A 123 -13.46 -0.14 0.78
CA GLY A 123 -12.67 -0.85 1.78
C GLY A 123 -12.90 -0.30 3.17
N VAL A 124 -12.95 -1.18 4.16
CA VAL A 124 -13.01 -0.84 5.59
C VAL A 124 -11.95 -1.65 6.32
N ASP A 125 -11.18 -1.03 7.20
CA ASP A 125 -10.27 -1.70 8.13
C ASP A 125 -10.27 -0.96 9.46
N LEU A 126 -10.00 -1.68 10.56
CA LEU A 126 -9.91 -1.10 11.90
C LEU A 126 -8.58 -0.34 12.09
N ASP A 127 -7.54 -0.73 11.35
CA ASP A 127 -6.24 -0.07 11.42
C ASP A 127 -6.20 1.11 10.42
N PRO A 128 -6.11 2.36 10.89
CA PRO A 128 -6.09 3.53 10.01
C PRO A 128 -4.84 3.57 9.11
N VAL A 129 -3.73 2.94 9.50
CA VAL A 129 -2.53 2.83 8.65
C VAL A 129 -2.81 1.94 7.45
N ARG A 130 -3.51 0.81 7.65
CA ARG A 130 -3.88 -0.09 6.55
C ARG A 130 -4.81 0.57 5.56
N VAL A 131 -5.82 1.32 6.05
CA VAL A 131 -6.71 2.11 5.18
C VAL A 131 -5.91 3.11 4.34
N ALA A 132 -5.02 3.89 4.96
CA ALA A 132 -4.20 4.85 4.24
C ALA A 132 -3.28 4.18 3.21
N VAL A 133 -2.72 3.01 3.53
CA VAL A 133 -1.90 2.23 2.59
C VAL A 133 -2.73 1.70 1.43
N ALA A 134 -3.94 1.20 1.68
CA ALA A 134 -4.85 0.76 0.63
C ALA A 134 -5.19 1.92 -0.32
N GLU A 135 -5.54 3.08 0.22
CA GLU A 135 -5.77 4.32 -0.54
C GLU A 135 -4.58 4.68 -1.43
N ALA A 136 -3.39 4.76 -0.83
CA ALA A 136 -2.17 5.09 -1.55
C ALA A 136 -1.86 4.07 -2.65
N ASN A 137 -2.11 2.78 -2.42
CA ASN A 137 -1.92 1.73 -3.42
C ASN A 137 -2.86 1.86 -4.61
N LEU A 138 -4.13 2.17 -4.34
CA LEU A 138 -5.14 2.40 -5.38
C LEU A 138 -4.76 3.64 -6.21
N ALA A 139 -4.41 4.75 -5.56
CA ALA A 139 -3.95 5.96 -6.23
C ALA A 139 -2.66 5.72 -7.03
N ALA A 140 -1.68 5.03 -6.45
CA ALA A 140 -0.40 4.73 -7.08
C ALA A 140 -0.56 3.83 -8.31
N LEU A 141 -1.66 3.10 -8.46
CA LEU A 141 -1.99 2.28 -9.62
C LEU A 141 -3.12 2.86 -10.49
N GLU A 142 -3.50 4.12 -10.25
CA GLU A 142 -4.53 4.86 -11.01
C GLU A 142 -5.90 4.14 -11.00
N LEU A 143 -6.23 3.54 -9.85
CA LEU A 143 -7.49 2.85 -9.61
C LEU A 143 -8.34 3.69 -8.65
N HIS A 144 -9.62 3.86 -8.95
CA HIS A 144 -10.55 4.63 -8.14
C HIS A 144 -11.54 3.72 -7.41
N VAL A 145 -11.70 3.97 -6.11
CA VAL A 145 -12.68 3.29 -5.23
C VAL A 145 -13.23 4.29 -4.22
N HIS A 146 -14.42 4.06 -3.67
CA HIS A 146 -14.94 4.86 -2.57
C HIS A 146 -14.39 4.31 -1.25
N GLN A 147 -13.91 5.13 -0.32
CA GLN A 147 -13.37 4.63 0.96
C GLN A 147 -14.04 5.28 2.15
N TRP A 148 -14.19 4.50 3.23
CA TRP A 148 -14.83 4.93 4.47
C TRP A 148 -13.99 4.41 5.64
N GLN A 149 -13.71 5.27 6.61
CA GLN A 149 -13.11 4.85 7.88
C GLN A 149 -14.23 4.62 8.89
N VAL A 150 -14.06 3.61 9.76
CA VAL A 150 -15.02 3.33 10.83
C VAL A 150 -14.31 3.55 12.15
N ASP A 151 -14.85 4.44 12.98
CA ASP A 151 -14.34 4.70 14.32
C ASP A 151 -14.48 3.43 15.19
N PRO A 152 -13.71 3.30 16.29
CA PRO A 152 -13.77 2.12 17.16
C PRO A 152 -15.17 1.82 17.74
N ASP A 153 -16.08 2.80 17.72
CA ASP A 153 -17.48 2.69 18.16
C ASP A 153 -18.46 2.28 17.05
N GLY A 154 -17.96 2.03 15.83
CA GLY A 154 -18.75 1.62 14.68
C GLY A 154 -19.34 2.76 13.85
N THR A 155 -19.01 4.03 14.15
CA THR A 155 -19.51 5.17 13.38
C THR A 155 -18.67 5.45 12.13
N PRO A 156 -19.29 5.71 10.96
CA PRO A 156 -18.56 6.02 9.73
C PRO A 156 -18.04 7.45 9.71
N ARG A 157 -16.83 7.66 9.18
CA ARG A 157 -16.21 8.95 8.82
C ARG A 157 -16.08 9.12 7.31
#